data_AF-A0A1S9CNT0-F1
#
_entry.id   AF-A0A1S9CNT0-F1
#
_cell.length_a   1.000
_cell.length_b   1.000
_cell.length_c   1.000
_cell.angle_alpha   90.00
_cell.angle_beta   90.00
_cell.angle_gamma   90.00
#
_symmetry.space_group_name_H-M   'P 1'
#
loop_
_entity.id
_entity.type
_entity.pdbx_description
1 polymer ?
#
loop_
_entity_poly.entity_id
_entity_poly.type
_entity_poly.pdbx_seq_one_letter_code
_entity_poly.pdbx_strand_id
1 'polypeptide(L)'
;MLAYSDNTACDRNNYVLDFEVCAGNTHDTTSFPSLYNRLITKYEDVENIVVDAGYKIPAIAKMIIETGKNPIMPYKRPMGKKGFIRKNPYDGYVYDEMYDCYICPENEILKYMTTNRDGYKEYKSDNSKCKDCLRLKECTLSKNHTKVITRHVWEEYMEQVEELRHTMGNKELYSLRSQTIERVFADAKEKHGLRYTHYRGGLFY
;
A
#
# COMPACT_ATOMS: atom_id res chain seq x y z
N MET A 1 18.95 -20.89 7.46
CA MET A 1 18.18 -21.30 6.26
C MET A 1 18.44 -20.26 5.19
N LEU A 2 18.92 -20.66 4.01
CA LEU A 2 19.04 -19.76 2.86
C LEU A 2 17.66 -19.68 2.21
N ALA A 3 17.21 -18.45 1.94
CA ALA A 3 15.98 -18.19 1.22
C ALA A 3 16.26 -17.12 0.18
N TYR A 4 15.65 -17.27 -0.99
CA TYR A 4 15.56 -16.23 -1.99
C TYR A 4 14.09 -15.81 -2.06
N SER A 5 13.87 -14.52 -2.32
CA SER A 5 12.57 -14.01 -2.71
C SER A 5 12.61 -13.74 -4.21
N ASP A 6 11.58 -14.17 -4.94
CA ASP A 6 11.41 -13.86 -6.35
C ASP A 6 10.19 -12.94 -6.55
N ASN A 7 10.44 -11.77 -7.11
CA ASN A 7 9.36 -10.94 -7.65
C ASN A 7 9.15 -11.37 -9.09
N THR A 8 8.03 -12.03 -9.36
CA THR A 8 7.72 -12.55 -10.70
C THR A 8 6.55 -11.77 -11.30
N ALA A 9 6.67 -11.40 -12.58
CA ALA A 9 5.60 -10.79 -13.36
C ALA A 9 5.14 -11.73 -14.48
N CYS A 10 3.83 -11.86 -14.66
CA CYS A 10 3.23 -12.63 -15.73
C CYS A 10 2.11 -11.86 -16.43
N ASP A 11 1.81 -12.26 -17.67
CA ASP A 11 0.64 -11.76 -18.39
C ASP A 11 -0.65 -12.47 -17.94
N ARG A 12 -1.78 -12.09 -18.56
CA ARG A 12 -3.10 -12.69 -18.31
C ARG A 12 -3.22 -14.17 -18.73
N ASN A 13 -2.28 -14.67 -19.53
CA ASN A 13 -2.27 -16.04 -20.04
C ASN A 13 -1.23 -16.92 -19.32
N ASN A 14 -0.66 -16.41 -18.22
CA ASN A 14 0.32 -17.09 -17.36
C ASN A 14 1.72 -17.20 -17.97
N TYR A 15 2.03 -16.43 -19.02
CA TYR A 15 3.39 -16.31 -19.51
C TYR A 15 4.19 -15.42 -18.57
N VAL A 16 5.28 -15.96 -18.03
CA VAL A 16 6.25 -15.18 -17.25
C VAL A 16 6.92 -14.18 -18.19
N LEU A 17 6.81 -12.89 -17.87
CA LEU A 17 7.35 -11.80 -18.67
C LEU A 17 8.77 -11.43 -18.24
N ASP A 18 9.00 -11.37 -16.94
CA ASP A 18 10.29 -11.07 -16.28
C ASP A 18 10.18 -11.44 -14.78
N PHE A 19 11.33 -11.55 -14.11
CA PHE A 19 11.41 -11.77 -12.67
C PHE A 19 12.68 -11.13 -12.08
N GLU A 20 12.67 -10.86 -10.77
CA GLU A 20 13.82 -10.34 -10.03
C GLU A 20 14.04 -11.23 -8.80
N VAL A 21 15.24 -11.80 -8.67
CA VAL A 21 15.62 -12.62 -7.51
C VAL A 21 16.40 -11.80 -6.52
N CYS A 22 15.95 -11.79 -5.28
CA CYS A 22 16.60 -11.11 -4.16
C CYS A 22 16.88 -12.07 -3.02
N ALA A 23 17.77 -11.67 -2.11
CA ALA A 23 17.97 -12.41 -0.87
C ALA A 23 16.66 -12.37 -0.05
N GLY A 24 16.28 -13.49 0.57
CA GLY A 24 14.99 -13.63 1.28
C GLY A 24 14.84 -12.77 2.54
N ASN A 25 15.87 -12.03 2.94
CA ASN A 25 15.80 -11.00 3.98
C ASN A 25 15.51 -9.60 3.42
N THR A 26 15.43 -9.45 2.10
CA THR A 26 15.08 -8.20 1.43
C THR A 26 13.58 -8.10 1.33
N HIS A 27 13.01 -6.94 1.65
CA HIS A 27 11.56 -6.73 1.51
C HIS A 27 11.20 -6.63 0.02
N ASP A 28 10.14 -7.34 -0.42
CA ASP A 28 9.76 -7.45 -1.83
C ASP A 28 9.46 -6.09 -2.50
N THR A 29 9.04 -5.10 -1.71
CA THR A 29 8.81 -3.74 -2.23
C THR A 29 10.10 -3.04 -2.67
N THR A 30 11.26 -3.51 -2.22
CA THR A 30 12.57 -2.95 -2.60
C THR A 30 13.00 -3.45 -3.97
N SER A 31 12.62 -4.67 -4.35
CA SER A 31 12.96 -5.28 -5.64
C SER A 31 11.92 -4.98 -6.74
N PHE A 32 10.70 -4.60 -6.37
CA PHE A 32 9.63 -4.24 -7.30
C PHE A 32 10.03 -3.14 -8.31
N PRO A 33 10.68 -2.01 -7.93
CA PRO A 33 11.01 -0.95 -8.88
C PRO A 33 11.91 -1.39 -10.04
N SER A 34 12.92 -2.23 -9.76
CA SER A 34 13.84 -2.75 -10.78
C SER A 34 13.08 -3.56 -11.84
N LEU A 35 12.26 -4.52 -11.37
CA LEU A 35 11.41 -5.34 -12.23
C LEU A 35 10.40 -4.49 -13.01
N TYR A 36 9.71 -3.59 -12.32
CA TYR A 36 8.68 -2.74 -12.90
C TYR A 36 9.23 -1.89 -14.04
N ASN A 37 10.37 -1.22 -13.84
CA ASN A 37 10.98 -0.35 -14.84
C ASN A 37 11.36 -1.12 -16.12
N ARG A 38 11.90 -2.34 -16.00
CA ARG A 38 12.18 -3.20 -17.17
C ARG A 38 10.91 -3.58 -17.92
N LEU A 39 9.85 -3.92 -17.18
CA LEU A 39 8.58 -4.32 -17.76
C LEU A 39 7.91 -3.18 -18.52
N ILE A 40 7.79 -2.00 -17.93
CA ILE A 40 7.12 -0.87 -18.59
C ILE A 40 7.90 -0.34 -19.80
N THR A 41 9.23 -0.48 -19.80
CA THR A 41 10.07 -0.12 -20.95
C THR A 41 9.87 -1.12 -22.10
N LYS A 42 9.64 -2.41 -21.78
CA LYS A 42 9.46 -3.46 -22.78
C LYS A 42 8.02 -3.57 -23.29
N TYR A 43 7.05 -3.26 -22.43
CA TYR A 43 5.62 -3.42 -22.66
C TYR A 43 4.89 -2.10 -22.40
N GLU A 44 5.18 -1.10 -23.22
CA GLU A 44 4.65 0.26 -23.07
C GLU A 44 3.11 0.33 -23.15
N ASP A 45 2.49 -0.58 -23.89
CA ASP A 45 1.02 -0.64 -24.08
C ASP A 45 0.26 -1.20 -22.86
N VAL A 46 0.96 -1.69 -21.83
CA VAL A 46 0.30 -2.22 -20.63
C VAL A 46 -0.31 -1.06 -19.85
N GLU A 47 -1.62 -1.09 -19.62
CA GLU A 47 -2.32 -0.06 -18.84
C GLU A 47 -2.50 -0.47 -17.37
N ASN A 48 -2.86 -1.72 -17.11
CA ASN A 48 -3.29 -2.19 -15.80
C ASN A 48 -2.20 -3.04 -15.13
N ILE A 49 -1.79 -2.64 -13.92
CA ILE A 49 -0.76 -3.30 -13.14
C ILE A 49 -1.40 -3.90 -11.89
N VAL A 50 -1.55 -5.22 -11.89
CA VAL A 50 -2.16 -5.94 -10.76
C VAL A 50 -1.09 -6.42 -9.79
N VAL A 51 -1.15 -5.98 -8.54
CA VAL A 51 -0.14 -6.32 -7.51
C VAL A 51 -0.76 -6.94 -6.26
N ASP A 52 0.05 -7.68 -5.50
CA ASP A 52 -0.37 -8.30 -4.24
C ASP A 52 -0.65 -7.25 -3.16
N ALA A 53 -1.39 -7.65 -2.11
CA ALA A 53 -1.55 -6.88 -0.89
C ALA A 53 -0.21 -6.46 -0.26
N GLY A 54 0.84 -7.29 -0.40
CA GLY A 54 2.19 -6.96 0.06
C GLY A 54 2.81 -5.71 -0.60
N TYR A 55 2.40 -5.39 -1.83
CA TYR A 55 2.88 -4.23 -2.59
C TYR A 55 2.00 -2.99 -2.42
N LYS A 56 0.93 -3.07 -1.62
CA LYS A 56 0.02 -1.95 -1.37
C LYS A 56 0.65 -0.95 -0.40
N ILE A 57 1.60 -0.17 -0.91
CA ILE A 57 2.30 0.90 -0.21
C ILE A 57 2.32 2.20 -1.04
N PRO A 58 2.42 3.38 -0.40
CA PRO A 58 2.38 4.66 -1.10
C PRO A 58 3.45 4.81 -2.19
N ALA A 59 4.66 4.29 -1.95
CA ALA A 59 5.77 4.39 -2.93
C ALA A 59 5.47 3.67 -4.25
N ILE A 60 4.88 2.47 -4.19
CA ILE A 60 4.54 1.68 -5.36
C ILE A 60 3.32 2.27 -6.07
N ALA A 61 2.30 2.70 -5.33
CA ALA A 61 1.16 3.39 -5.90
C ALA A 61 1.60 4.64 -6.69
N LYS A 62 2.44 5.48 -6.08
CA LYS A 62 3.03 6.66 -6.72
C LYS A 62 3.78 6.30 -8.00
N MET A 63 4.69 5.32 -7.94
CA MET A 63 5.48 4.91 -9.10
C MET A 63 4.63 4.42 -10.28
N ILE A 64 3.58 3.62 -10.01
CA ILE A 64 2.69 3.11 -11.06
C ILE A 64 1.86 4.25 -11.67
N ILE A 65 1.31 5.13 -10.83
CA ILE A 65 0.46 6.25 -11.29
C ILE A 65 1.29 7.29 -12.05
N GLU A 66 2.48 7.67 -11.57
CA GLU A 66 3.35 8.64 -12.24
C GLU A 66 3.86 8.15 -13.60
N THR A 67 3.88 6.83 -13.83
CA THR A 67 4.20 6.23 -15.13
C THR A 67 2.97 6.08 -16.04
N GLY A 68 1.84 6.69 -15.65
CA GLY A 68 0.60 6.71 -16.43
C GLY A 68 -0.15 5.38 -16.43
N LYS A 69 0.12 4.50 -15.46
CA LYS A 69 -0.48 3.16 -15.38
C LYS A 69 -1.51 3.08 -14.24
N ASN A 70 -2.42 2.13 -14.33
CA ASN A 70 -3.48 1.90 -13.35
C ASN A 70 -3.05 0.84 -12.33
N PRO A 71 -2.78 1.21 -11.07
CA PRO A 71 -2.51 0.23 -10.01
C PRO A 71 -3.80 -0.45 -9.54
N ILE A 72 -3.90 -1.76 -9.78
CA ILE A 72 -4.99 -2.59 -9.27
C ILE A 72 -4.50 -3.34 -8.02
N MET A 73 -4.89 -2.84 -6.84
CA MET A 73 -4.47 -3.36 -5.54
C MET A 73 -5.68 -3.82 -4.71
N PRO A 74 -5.54 -4.85 -3.84
CA PRO A 74 -6.66 -5.36 -3.05
C PRO A 74 -7.12 -4.36 -1.99
N TYR A 75 -8.35 -4.50 -1.53
CA TYR A 75 -8.83 -3.77 -0.35
C TYR A 75 -8.02 -4.16 0.90
N LYS A 76 -7.53 -3.15 1.63
CA LYS A 76 -6.90 -3.34 2.94
C LYS A 76 -7.86 -2.83 4.00
N ARG A 77 -8.31 -3.71 4.89
CA ARG A 77 -9.22 -3.32 5.97
C ARG A 77 -8.54 -2.24 6.84
N PRO A 78 -9.24 -1.13 7.15
CA PRO A 78 -8.73 -0.11 8.06
C PRO A 78 -8.34 -0.75 9.39
N MET A 79 -7.08 -0.57 9.77
CA MET A 79 -6.55 -1.02 11.04
C MET A 79 -6.86 0.03 12.10
N GLY A 80 -7.29 -0.39 13.28
CA GLY A 80 -7.63 0.52 14.37
C GLY A 80 -8.24 -0.22 15.55
N LYS A 81 -8.23 0.43 16.71
CA LYS A 81 -8.83 -0.12 17.91
C LYS A 81 -10.36 -0.15 17.75
N LYS A 82 -11.00 -1.28 18.09
CA LYS A 82 -12.45 -1.43 18.03
C LYS A 82 -13.12 -0.40 18.96
N GLY A 83 -14.20 0.24 18.49
CA GLY A 83 -14.92 1.27 19.24
C GLY A 83 -14.31 2.68 19.18
N PHE A 84 -13.21 2.87 18.45
CA PHE A 84 -12.62 4.19 18.21
C PHE A 84 -13.07 4.76 16.87
N ILE A 85 -13.21 6.09 16.86
CA ILE A 85 -13.46 6.86 15.65
C ILE A 85 -12.26 6.71 14.71
N ARG A 86 -12.51 6.21 13.50
CA ARG A 86 -11.46 5.91 12.52
C ARG A 86 -11.10 7.15 11.70
N LYS A 87 -9.89 7.14 11.17
CA LYS A 87 -9.42 8.10 10.16
C LYS A 87 -10.05 7.75 8.80
N ASN A 88 -11.33 8.02 8.63
CA ASN A 88 -11.98 8.03 7.32
C ASN A 88 -13.17 9.01 7.33
N PRO A 89 -13.63 9.47 6.14
CA PRO A 89 -14.71 10.46 6.05
C PRO A 89 -16.05 9.97 6.62
N TYR A 90 -16.32 8.67 6.55
CA TYR A 90 -17.59 8.08 7.01
C TYR A 90 -17.70 7.98 8.54
N ASP A 91 -16.57 7.71 9.22
CA ASP A 91 -16.49 7.61 10.68
C ASP A 91 -16.26 8.98 11.34
N GLY A 92 -15.79 9.99 10.59
CA GLY A 92 -15.93 11.40 10.94
C GLY A 92 -14.66 12.23 11.01
N TYR A 93 -13.53 11.76 10.46
CA TYR A 93 -12.38 12.64 10.21
C TYR A 93 -12.24 12.92 8.72
N VAL A 94 -12.38 14.19 8.36
CA VAL A 94 -12.30 14.66 6.97
C VAL A 94 -11.01 15.45 6.80
N TYR A 95 -10.28 15.18 5.73
CA TYR A 95 -9.11 15.95 5.37
C TYR A 95 -9.54 17.13 4.49
N ASP A 96 -9.07 18.33 4.84
CA ASP A 96 -9.25 19.54 4.05
C ASP A 96 -7.93 19.88 3.35
N GLU A 97 -7.93 19.71 2.02
CA GLU A 97 -6.77 19.95 1.17
C GLU A 97 -6.40 21.44 1.08
N MET A 98 -7.38 22.34 1.13
CA MET A 98 -7.16 23.78 0.99
C MET A 98 -6.40 24.35 2.19
N TYR A 99 -6.70 23.83 3.39
CA TYR A 99 -6.11 24.32 4.64
C TYR A 99 -5.06 23.37 5.25
N ASP A 100 -4.72 22.26 4.58
CA ASP A 100 -3.81 21.21 5.07
C ASP A 100 -4.12 20.83 6.53
N CYS A 101 -5.36 20.42 6.78
CA CYS A 101 -5.84 20.11 8.14
C CYS A 101 -6.85 18.96 8.15
N TYR A 102 -7.11 18.40 9.33
CA TYR A 102 -8.21 17.46 9.53
C TYR A 102 -9.31 18.10 10.35
N ILE A 103 -10.56 17.85 9.97
CA ILE A 103 -11.75 18.25 10.73
C ILE A 103 -12.27 17.00 11.43
N CYS A 104 -12.48 17.09 12.74
CA CYS A 104 -13.03 16.00 13.54
C CYS A 104 -14.57 16.01 13.55
N PRO A 105 -15.23 14.97 14.12
CA PRO A 105 -16.69 14.87 14.14
C PRO A 105 -17.41 16.00 14.90
N GLU A 106 -16.71 16.67 15.82
CA GLU A 106 -17.20 17.82 16.58
C GLU A 106 -16.87 19.16 15.89
N ASN A 107 -16.50 19.13 14.60
CA ASN A 107 -16.10 20.28 13.79
C ASN A 107 -14.86 21.04 14.29
N GLU A 108 -14.04 20.41 15.14
CA GLU A 108 -12.77 20.98 15.58
C GLU A 108 -11.62 20.61 14.65
N ILE A 109 -10.72 21.58 14.43
CA ILE A 109 -9.58 21.46 13.52
C ILE A 109 -8.39 20.79 14.21
N LEU A 110 -7.81 19.80 13.55
CA LEU A 110 -6.51 19.22 13.83
C LEU A 110 -5.49 19.84 12.88
N LYS A 111 -4.59 20.66 13.43
CA LYS A 111 -3.58 21.40 12.66
C LYS A 111 -2.39 20.53 12.35
N TYR A 112 -1.80 20.73 11.17
CA TYR A 112 -0.49 20.18 10.85
C TYR A 112 0.56 20.63 11.87
N MET A 113 1.40 19.70 12.30
CA MET A 113 2.45 19.95 13.29
C MET A 113 3.84 19.70 12.75
N THR A 114 4.07 18.52 12.16
CA THR A 114 5.38 18.12 11.67
C THR A 114 5.25 16.98 10.68
N THR A 115 6.31 16.73 9.90
CA THR A 115 6.45 15.55 9.06
C THR A 115 7.63 14.73 9.58
N ASN A 116 7.41 13.44 9.83
CA ASN A 116 8.47 12.56 10.29
C ASN A 116 9.40 12.13 9.14
N ARG A 117 10.52 11.47 9.47
CA ARG A 117 11.50 11.00 8.47
C ARG A 117 10.93 9.94 7.51
N ASP A 118 9.89 9.24 7.94
CA ASP A 118 9.20 8.22 7.15
C ASP A 118 8.12 8.80 6.22
N GLY A 119 8.01 10.13 6.12
CA GLY A 119 7.08 10.81 5.22
C GLY A 119 5.65 10.90 5.73
N TYR A 120 5.40 10.79 7.03
CA TYR A 120 4.08 10.99 7.63
C TYR A 120 3.95 12.39 8.22
N LYS A 121 2.96 13.14 7.72
CA LYS A 121 2.47 14.37 8.33
C LYS A 121 1.65 14.04 9.58
N GLU A 122 1.95 14.70 10.70
CA GLU A 122 1.19 14.63 11.94
C GLU A 122 0.26 15.82 12.10
N TYR A 123 -1.00 15.55 12.42
CA TYR A 123 -2.03 16.54 12.73
C TYR A 123 -2.52 16.35 14.16
N LYS A 124 -2.59 17.44 14.93
CA LYS A 124 -2.91 17.37 16.37
C LYS A 124 -4.12 18.22 16.72
N SER A 125 -4.97 17.67 17.57
CA SER A 125 -6.09 18.41 18.17
C SER A 125 -5.63 19.31 19.30
N ASP A 126 -6.42 20.35 19.58
CA ASP A 126 -6.22 21.20 20.74
C ASP A 126 -6.68 20.47 22.02
N ASN A 127 -5.76 20.26 22.95
CA ASN A 127 -6.05 19.57 24.21
C ASN A 127 -7.05 20.34 25.09
N SER A 128 -7.03 21.66 25.04
CA SER A 128 -7.86 22.52 25.88
C SER A 128 -9.33 22.38 25.54
N LYS A 129 -9.62 22.13 24.25
CA LYS A 129 -10.95 21.83 23.72
C LYS A 129 -11.34 20.37 23.91
N CYS A 130 -10.40 19.45 23.68
CA CYS A 130 -10.68 18.02 23.76
C CYS A 130 -10.94 17.52 25.19
N LYS A 131 -10.42 18.17 26.23
CA LYS A 131 -10.60 17.74 27.62
C LYS A 131 -12.09 17.62 28.03
N ASP A 132 -12.92 18.52 27.50
CA ASP A 132 -14.36 18.62 27.81
C ASP A 132 -15.24 17.96 26.72
N CYS A 133 -14.62 17.28 25.75
CA CYS A 133 -15.33 16.69 24.62
C CYS A 133 -16.11 15.42 25.02
N LEU A 134 -17.40 15.36 24.69
CA LEU A 134 -18.29 14.24 24.98
C LEU A 134 -17.81 12.91 24.36
N ARG A 135 -17.17 12.98 23.18
CA ARG A 135 -16.67 11.81 22.44
C ARG A 135 -15.22 11.46 22.73
N LEU A 136 -14.60 12.06 23.77
CA LEU A 136 -13.19 11.87 24.10
C LEU A 136 -12.80 10.39 24.23
N LYS A 137 -13.66 9.58 24.88
CA LYS A 137 -13.44 8.13 25.10
C LYS A 137 -13.37 7.31 23.80
N GLU A 138 -14.09 7.74 22.77
CA GLU A 138 -14.09 7.12 21.44
C GLU A 138 -13.02 7.75 20.52
N CYS A 139 -12.51 8.93 20.88
CA CYS A 139 -11.57 9.70 20.09
C CYS A 139 -10.11 9.34 20.37
N THR A 140 -9.67 9.44 21.64
CA THR A 140 -8.27 9.25 22.05
C THR A 140 -8.15 8.76 23.49
N LEU A 141 -7.14 7.93 23.76
CA LEU A 141 -6.75 7.52 25.12
C LEU A 141 -5.51 8.26 25.61
N SER A 142 -5.09 9.31 24.91
CA SER A 142 -3.95 10.12 25.31
C SER A 142 -4.19 10.75 26.68
N LYS A 143 -3.17 10.68 27.55
CA LYS A 143 -3.20 11.31 28.89
C LYS A 143 -3.39 12.83 28.80
N ASN A 144 -2.89 13.45 27.73
CA ASN A 144 -2.99 14.89 27.51
C ASN A 144 -4.23 15.27 26.67
N HIS A 145 -5.16 14.33 26.47
CA HIS A 145 -6.40 14.53 25.69
C HIS A 145 -6.19 15.01 24.24
N THR A 146 -4.99 14.83 23.68
CA THR A 146 -4.67 15.16 22.29
C THR A 146 -4.93 13.96 21.38
N LYS A 147 -5.69 14.17 20.30
CA LYS A 147 -5.77 13.26 19.15
C LYS A 147 -4.64 13.57 18.20
N VAL A 148 -3.98 12.53 17.70
CA VAL A 148 -2.98 12.62 16.63
C VAL A 148 -3.49 11.81 15.44
N ILE A 149 -3.49 12.41 14.26
CA ILE A 149 -3.75 11.76 12.99
C ILE A 149 -2.49 11.84 12.14
N THR A 150 -2.15 10.75 11.46
CA THR A 150 -1.05 10.69 10.51
C THR A 150 -1.57 10.53 9.09
N ARG A 151 -1.00 11.28 8.14
CA ARG A 151 -1.26 11.16 6.69
C ARG A 151 0.09 11.04 5.99
N HIS A 152 0.27 10.03 5.14
CA HIS A 152 1.50 9.95 4.37
C HIS A 152 1.55 11.09 3.34
N VAL A 153 2.73 11.59 2.99
CA VAL A 153 2.89 12.65 1.97
C VAL A 153 2.36 12.23 0.59
N TRP A 154 2.30 10.92 0.35
CA TRP A 154 1.76 10.29 -0.87
C TRP A 154 0.41 9.60 -0.63
N GLU A 155 -0.35 10.02 0.38
CA GLU A 155 -1.68 9.43 0.65
C GLU A 155 -2.65 9.64 -0.53
N GLU A 156 -2.51 10.72 -1.28
CA GLU A 156 -3.33 11.00 -2.48
C GLU A 156 -3.28 9.86 -3.51
N TYR A 157 -2.11 9.24 -3.70
CA TYR A 157 -1.96 8.09 -4.60
C TYR A 157 -2.66 6.85 -4.06
N MET A 158 -2.71 6.69 -2.74
CA MET A 158 -3.46 5.61 -2.11
C MET A 158 -4.97 5.83 -2.24
N GLU A 159 -5.44 7.07 -2.14
CA GLU A 159 -6.83 7.43 -2.37
C GLU A 159 -7.24 7.13 -3.82
N GLN A 160 -6.41 7.49 -4.80
CA GLN A 160 -6.62 7.11 -6.21
C GLN A 160 -6.68 5.59 -6.42
N VAL A 161 -5.81 4.82 -5.75
CA VAL A 161 -5.89 3.34 -5.78
C VAL A 161 -7.24 2.83 -5.23
N GLU A 162 -7.75 3.44 -4.16
CA GLU A 162 -9.04 3.06 -3.60
C GLU A 162 -10.21 3.42 -4.53
N GLU A 163 -10.13 4.55 -5.24
CA GLU A 163 -11.10 4.94 -6.26
C GLU A 163 -11.09 4.00 -7.47
N LEU A 164 -9.91 3.66 -8.00
CA LEU A 164 -9.74 2.71 -9.08
C LEU A 164 -10.37 1.35 -8.72
N ARG A 165 -10.21 0.89 -7.48
CA ARG A 165 -10.83 -0.36 -7.01
C ARG A 165 -12.36 -0.37 -7.12
N HIS A 166 -13.01 0.80 -7.06
CA HIS A 166 -14.46 0.94 -7.22
C HIS A 166 -14.91 1.10 -8.69
N THR A 167 -13.97 1.24 -9.63
CA THR A 167 -14.26 1.35 -11.05
C THR A 167 -14.63 -0.02 -11.64
N MET A 168 -15.55 -0.03 -12.60
CA MET A 168 -16.04 -1.26 -13.25
C MET A 168 -14.90 -2.04 -13.91
N GLY A 169 -14.87 -3.37 -13.74
CA GLY A 169 -13.86 -4.24 -14.35
C GLY A 169 -12.61 -4.48 -13.50
N ASN A 170 -12.27 -3.57 -12.58
CA ASN A 170 -11.03 -3.68 -11.79
C ASN A 170 -11.08 -4.80 -10.75
N LYS A 171 -12.28 -5.10 -10.22
CA LYS A 171 -12.49 -6.23 -9.32
C LYS A 171 -12.30 -7.55 -10.05
N GLU A 172 -12.83 -7.65 -11.26
CA GLU A 172 -12.71 -8.80 -12.15
C GLU A 172 -11.24 -9.01 -12.55
N LEU A 173 -10.54 -7.95 -12.98
CA LEU A 173 -9.11 -7.96 -13.26
C LEU A 173 -8.29 -8.45 -12.07
N TYR A 174 -8.57 -7.95 -10.86
CA TYR A 174 -7.88 -8.40 -9.65
C TYR A 174 -8.12 -9.89 -9.38
N SER A 175 -9.34 -10.38 -9.62
CA SER A 175 -9.70 -11.79 -9.36
C SER A 175 -8.94 -12.80 -10.23
N LEU A 176 -8.42 -12.37 -11.40
CA LEU A 176 -7.65 -13.21 -12.31
C LEU A 176 -6.30 -13.65 -11.72
N ARG A 177 -5.78 -12.99 -10.67
CA ARG A 177 -4.52 -13.38 -10.03
C ARG A 177 -4.47 -14.85 -9.58
N SER A 178 -5.60 -15.38 -9.11
CA SER A 178 -5.71 -16.78 -8.69
C SER A 178 -5.54 -17.77 -9.86
N GLN A 179 -5.84 -17.31 -11.07
CA GLN A 179 -5.70 -18.08 -12.31
C GLN A 179 -4.36 -17.83 -13.00
N THR A 180 -3.68 -16.72 -12.67
CA THR A 180 -2.42 -16.28 -13.28
C THR A 180 -1.21 -16.47 -12.39
N ILE A 181 -0.80 -15.44 -11.66
CA ILE A 181 0.47 -15.43 -10.93
C ILE A 181 0.52 -16.52 -9.85
N GLU A 182 -0.60 -16.84 -9.21
CA GLU A 182 -0.66 -17.93 -8.23
C GLU A 182 -0.44 -19.30 -8.88
N ARG A 183 -0.91 -19.48 -10.12
CA ARG A 183 -0.65 -20.69 -10.90
C ARG A 183 0.81 -20.79 -11.34
N VAL A 184 1.43 -19.67 -11.73
CA VAL A 184 2.88 -19.61 -12.02
C VAL A 184 3.68 -20.04 -10.79
N PHE A 185 3.35 -19.53 -9.61
CA PHE A 185 4.01 -19.94 -8.37
C PHE A 185 3.75 -21.40 -8.00
N ALA A 186 2.55 -21.93 -8.26
CA ALA A 186 2.26 -23.34 -8.06
C ALA A 186 3.09 -24.23 -9.00
N ASP A 187 3.16 -23.89 -10.29
CA ASP A 187 3.95 -24.63 -11.27
C ASP A 187 5.46 -24.56 -10.96
N ALA A 188 5.97 -23.38 -10.55
CA ALA A 188 7.34 -23.22 -10.07
C ALA A 188 7.69 -24.19 -8.92
N LYS A 189 6.77 -24.34 -7.96
CA LYS A 189 6.96 -25.23 -6.80
C LYS A 189 6.81 -26.70 -7.15
N GLU A 190 5.75 -27.08 -7.86
CA GLU A 190 5.41 -28.49 -8.10
C GLU A 190 6.17 -29.09 -9.27
N LYS A 191 6.36 -28.33 -10.36
CA LYS A 191 6.95 -28.86 -11.61
C LYS A 191 8.44 -28.53 -11.73
N HIS A 192 8.90 -27.45 -11.11
CA HIS A 192 10.27 -26.96 -11.27
C HIS A 192 11.12 -27.04 -9.98
N GLY A 193 10.58 -27.62 -8.90
CA GLY A 193 11.34 -27.92 -7.69
C GLY A 193 11.76 -26.69 -6.87
N LEU A 194 11.14 -25.53 -7.08
CA LEU A 194 11.49 -24.27 -6.41
C LEU A 194 10.86 -24.12 -5.00
N ARG A 195 10.66 -25.24 -4.29
CA ARG A 195 10.09 -25.23 -2.93
C ARG A 195 11.10 -24.82 -1.86
N TYR A 196 12.38 -25.14 -2.07
CA TYR A 196 13.46 -24.85 -1.12
C TYR A 196 14.77 -24.64 -1.86
N THR A 197 15.64 -23.80 -1.31
CA THR A 197 16.98 -23.56 -1.86
C THR A 197 18.06 -24.06 -0.89
N HIS A 198 18.93 -24.94 -1.38
CA HIS A 198 20.01 -25.52 -0.59
C HIS A 198 21.35 -24.80 -0.73
N TYR A 199 21.52 -23.98 -1.77
CA TYR A 199 22.81 -23.40 -2.13
C TYR A 199 22.73 -21.87 -2.27
N ARG A 200 23.80 -21.19 -1.83
CA ARG A 200 24.02 -19.78 -2.13
C ARG A 200 24.76 -19.70 -3.47
N GLY A 201 24.28 -18.91 -4.43
CA GLY A 201 25.03 -18.64 -5.67
C GLY A 201 26.43 -18.13 -5.31
N GLY A 202 27.46 -18.75 -5.85
CA GLY A 202 28.86 -18.38 -5.59
C GLY A 202 29.15 -16.98 -6.11
N LEU A 203 29.95 -16.21 -5.37
CA LEU A 203 30.57 -14.98 -5.85
C LEU A 203 31.44 -15.34 -7.06
N PHE A 204 30.97 -15.05 -8.26
CA PHE A 204 31.86 -14.94 -9.42
C PHE A 204 32.57 -13.59 -9.30
N TYR A 205 33.88 -13.64 -9.05
CA TYR A 205 34.79 -12.51 -9.24
C TYR A 205 35.09 -12.34 -10.73
#